data_AF-A0A397W703-F1
#
_entry.id   AF-A0A397W703-F1
#
_cell.length_a   1.000
_cell.length_b   1.000
_cell.length_c   1.000
_cell.angle_alpha   90.00
_cell.angle_beta   90.00
_cell.angle_gamma   90.00
#
_symmetry.space_group_name_H-M   'P 1'
#
loop_
_entity.id
_entity.type
_entity.pdbx_description
1 polymer ?
#
loop_
_entity_poly.entity_id
_entity_poly.type
_entity_poly.pdbx_seq_one_letter_code
_entity_poly.pdbx_strand_id
1 'polypeptide(L)'
;MSIYYYTIPLAWCRICDPQKTTQGCTSGNKDVDDCIREFQLKPTEYEDVIEWIPFNRLNNIQKVGEEFSAIRIDGIRTVSRAYDDKGNLQSRYAIM
;
A
#
# COMPACT_ATOMS: atom_id res chain seq x y z
N MET A 1 -25.91 -25.79 6.27
CA MET A 1 -25.40 -24.41 6.32
C MET A 1 -23.91 -24.50 6.08
N SER A 2 -23.48 -24.36 4.82
CA SER A 2 -22.08 -24.50 4.45
C SER A 2 -21.37 -23.18 4.72
N ILE A 3 -20.49 -23.16 5.71
CA ILE A 3 -19.64 -22.01 5.98
C ILE A 3 -18.53 -22.06 4.93
N TYR A 4 -18.57 -21.15 3.96
CA TYR A 4 -17.47 -20.97 3.02
C TYR A 4 -16.36 -20.22 3.74
N TYR A 5 -15.28 -20.92 4.11
CA TYR A 5 -14.05 -20.26 4.54
C TYR A 5 -13.44 -19.60 3.31
N TYR A 6 -13.64 -18.29 3.15
CA TYR A 6 -12.83 -17.50 2.23
C TYR A 6 -11.42 -17.46 2.81
N THR A 7 -10.56 -18.39 2.36
CA THR A 7 -9.12 -18.27 2.55
C THR A 7 -8.67 -17.07 1.72
N ILE A 8 -8.65 -15.88 2.32
CA ILE A 8 -8.02 -14.71 1.73
C ILE A 8 -6.57 -15.13 1.46
N PRO A 9 -6.11 -15.18 0.20
CA PRO A 9 -4.72 -15.54 -0.07
C PRO A 9 -3.86 -14.49 0.62
N LEU A 10 -3.08 -14.94 1.61
CA LEU A 10 -2.11 -14.13 2.34
C LEU A 10 -0.88 -13.76 1.48
N ALA A 11 -0.92 -14.07 0.18
CA ALA A 11 0.11 -13.78 -0.80
C ALA A 11 -0.38 -12.65 -1.72
N TRP A 12 0.47 -11.62 -1.87
CA TRP A 12 0.21 -10.50 -2.76
C TRP A 12 0.04 -10.97 -4.21
N CYS A 13 -1.08 -10.59 -4.85
CA CYS A 13 -1.32 -10.84 -6.27
C CYS A 13 -0.84 -9.65 -7.09
N ARG A 14 0.27 -9.85 -7.82
CA ARG A 14 0.86 -8.82 -8.72
C ARG A 14 -0.12 -8.17 -9.69
N ILE A 15 -1.11 -8.92 -10.16
CA ILE A 15 -2.09 -8.42 -11.14
C ILE A 15 -3.33 -7.86 -10.44
N CYS A 16 -3.76 -8.48 -9.35
CA CYS A 16 -5.05 -8.22 -8.72
C CYS A 16 -5.00 -7.05 -7.72
N ASP A 17 -3.93 -6.98 -6.93
CA ASP A 17 -3.85 -6.09 -5.78
C ASP A 17 -3.54 -4.64 -6.18
N PRO A 18 -2.61 -4.38 -7.13
CA PRO A 18 -2.46 -3.04 -7.68
C PRO A 18 -3.76 -2.48 -8.25
N GLN A 19 -4.47 -3.25 -9.08
CA GLN A 19 -5.70 -2.79 -9.72
C GLN A 19 -6.79 -2.41 -8.70
N LYS A 20 -6.96 -3.19 -7.62
CA LYS A 20 -7.89 -2.87 -6.54
C LYS A 20 -7.50 -1.63 -5.76
N THR A 21 -6.21 -1.44 -5.54
CA THR A 21 -5.66 -0.31 -4.78
C THR A 21 -5.79 1.01 -5.56
N THR A 22 -5.60 0.95 -6.88
CA THR A 22 -5.72 2.12 -7.76
C THR A 22 -7.16 2.60 -7.94
N GLN A 23 -8.16 1.73 -7.86
CA GLN A 23 -9.58 2.13 -8.02
C GLN A 23 -10.06 3.16 -6.97
N GLY A 24 -9.36 3.30 -5.85
CA GLY A 24 -9.69 4.26 -4.79
C GLY A 24 -8.87 5.55 -4.79
N CYS A 25 -7.85 5.69 -5.64
CA CYS A 25 -7.05 6.91 -5.71
C CYS A 25 -7.76 7.95 -6.61
N THR A 26 -8.39 8.93 -5.99
CA THR A 26 -8.91 10.12 -6.68
C THR A 26 -8.26 11.35 -6.06
N SER A 27 -7.05 11.68 -6.47
CA SER A 27 -6.41 12.94 -6.05
C SER A 27 -7.12 14.17 -6.64
N GLY A 28 -7.99 13.96 -7.64
CA GLY A 28 -8.62 15.02 -8.41
C GLY A 28 -7.70 15.60 -9.48
N ASN A 29 -6.48 15.06 -9.62
CA ASN A 29 -5.52 15.39 -10.66
C ASN A 29 -5.20 14.13 -11.46
N LYS A 30 -5.60 14.12 -12.73
CA LYS A 30 -5.44 12.97 -13.62
C LYS A 30 -3.98 12.57 -13.83
N ASP A 31 -3.06 13.53 -13.95
CA ASP A 31 -1.65 13.24 -14.19
C ASP A 31 -1.01 12.57 -12.96
N VAL A 32 -1.41 13.00 -11.77
CA VAL A 32 -1.00 12.39 -10.50
C VAL A 32 -1.59 10.99 -10.35
N ASP A 33 -2.88 10.82 -10.63
CA ASP A 33 -3.57 9.53 -10.55
C ASP A 33 -2.97 8.51 -11.55
N ASP A 34 -2.66 8.94 -12.78
CA ASP A 34 -2.01 8.09 -13.79
C ASP A 34 -0.59 7.70 -13.38
N CYS A 35 0.19 8.64 -12.82
CA CYS A 35 1.53 8.38 -12.29
C CYS A 35 1.50 7.33 -11.16
N ILE A 36 0.62 7.50 -10.17
CA ILE A 36 0.46 6.54 -9.05
C ILE A 36 0.13 5.14 -9.59
N ARG A 37 -0.81 5.05 -10.55
CA ARG A 37 -1.19 3.79 -11.17
C ARG A 37 0.02 3.09 -11.80
N GLU A 38 0.81 3.81 -12.59
CA GLU A 38 1.99 3.22 -13.23
C GLU A 38 2.98 2.66 -12.21
N PHE A 39 3.22 3.39 -11.11
CA PHE A 39 4.11 2.93 -10.06
C PHE A 39 3.55 1.76 -9.25
N GLN A 40 2.24 1.68 -9.04
CA GLN A 40 1.60 0.56 -8.34
C GLN A 40 1.60 -0.74 -9.15
N LEU A 41 1.71 -0.68 -10.49
CA LEU A 41 1.71 -1.85 -11.38
C LEU A 41 3.10 -2.50 -11.58
N LYS A 42 4.17 -1.77 -11.29
CA LYS A 42 5.58 -2.21 -11.46
C LYS A 42 6.13 -3.19 -10.41
N PRO A 43 5.69 -3.20 -9.14
CA PRO A 43 6.27 -4.05 -8.10
C PRO A 43 6.24 -5.53 -8.47
N THR A 44 7.25 -6.27 -8.05
CA THR A 44 7.24 -7.75 -8.09
C THR A 44 7.01 -8.35 -6.71
N GLU A 45 7.29 -7.58 -5.67
CA GLU A 45 7.12 -7.91 -4.26
C GLU A 45 6.25 -6.85 -3.57
N TYR A 46 5.67 -7.22 -2.43
CA TYR A 46 4.75 -6.35 -1.70
C TYR A 46 5.46 -5.14 -1.05
N GLU A 47 6.71 -5.34 -0.65
CA GLU A 47 7.62 -4.34 -0.11
C GLU A 47 7.84 -3.16 -1.08
N ASP A 48 7.80 -3.44 -2.38
CA ASP A 48 8.05 -2.44 -3.43
C ASP A 48 6.78 -1.65 -3.79
N VAL A 49 5.64 -1.98 -3.19
CA VAL A 49 4.35 -1.33 -3.49
C VAL A 49 4.27 0.05 -2.85
N ILE A 50 4.17 1.07 -3.71
CA ILE A 50 3.96 2.45 -3.31
C ILE A 50 2.50 2.69 -2.90
N GLU A 51 2.33 3.30 -1.73
CA GLU A 51 1.02 3.68 -1.18
C GLU A 51 0.75 5.18 -1.41
N TRP A 52 -0.46 5.51 -1.86
CA TRP A 52 -0.93 6.89 -1.90
C TRP A 52 -1.42 7.34 -0.52
N ILE A 53 -0.87 8.44 0.00
CA ILE A 53 -1.31 9.04 1.27
C ILE A 53 -2.02 10.36 0.95
N PRO A 54 -3.34 10.46 1.14
CA PRO A 54 -4.06 11.70 0.91
C PRO A 54 -3.66 12.77 1.93
N PHE A 55 -3.69 14.03 1.51
CA PHE A 55 -3.20 15.17 2.29
C PHE A 55 -3.89 15.31 3.66
N ASN A 56 -5.17 14.97 3.76
CA ASN A 56 -5.93 15.00 5.02
C ASN A 56 -5.48 13.94 6.04
N ARG A 57 -4.62 12.99 5.65
CA ARG A 57 -3.98 12.00 6.54
C ARG A 57 -2.57 12.41 6.96
N LEU A 58 -2.15 13.62 6.61
CA LEU A 58 -0.88 14.22 7.01
C LEU A 58 -1.13 15.32 8.05
N ASN A 59 -0.30 15.33 9.09
CA ASN A 59 -0.29 16.35 10.15
C ASN A 59 1.12 16.93 10.31
N ASN A 60 1.24 18.06 10.99
CA ASN A 60 2.53 18.74 11.28
C ASN A 60 3.39 18.92 10.02
N ILE A 61 2.77 19.33 8.91
CA ILE A 61 3.48 19.59 7.66
C ILE A 61 4.35 20.82 7.85
N GLN A 62 5.67 20.63 7.81
CA GLN A 62 6.65 21.70 8.00
C GLN A 62 7.71 21.64 6.89
N LYS A 63 8.19 22.81 6.49
CA LYS A 63 9.27 22.94 5.52
C LYS A 63 10.63 22.74 6.20
N VAL A 64 11.46 21.86 5.67
CA VAL A 64 12.82 21.56 6.15
C VAL A 64 13.78 21.79 4.98
N GLY A 65 14.46 22.94 4.98
CA GLY A 65 15.29 23.35 3.85
C GLY A 65 14.44 23.57 2.58
N GLU A 66 14.72 22.83 1.53
CA GLU A 66 13.95 22.83 0.27
C GLU A 66 12.85 21.75 0.23
N GLU A 67 12.73 20.93 1.28
CA GLU A 67 11.81 19.79 1.36
C GLU A 67 10.66 20.05 2.35
N PHE A 68 9.68 19.14 2.35
CA PHE A 68 8.59 19.10 3.33
C PHE A 68 8.66 17.81 4.13
N SER A 69 8.44 17.92 5.44
CA SER A 69 8.25 16.79 6.34
C SER A 69 6.83 16.83 6.91
N ALA A 70 6.24 15.65 7.14
CA ALA A 70 4.89 15.51 7.67
C ALA A 70 4.79 14.22 8.50
N ILE A 71 3.86 14.19 9.43
CA ILE A 71 3.52 13.01 10.23
C ILE A 71 2.25 12.39 9.67
N ARG A 72 2.28 11.08 9.39
CA ARG A 72 1.08 10.34 8.99
C ARG A 72 0.21 10.04 10.21
N ILE A 73 -1.07 10.43 10.18
CA ILE A 73 -1.97 10.28 11.33
C ILE A 73 -2.34 8.84 11.65
N ASP A 74 -2.28 7.95 10.65
CA ASP A 74 -2.67 6.55 10.85
C ASP A 74 -1.58 5.73 11.53
N GLY A 75 -0.35 6.26 11.60
CA GLY A 75 0.82 5.53 12.04
C GLY A 75 1.74 5.11 10.91
N ILE A 76 2.73 4.30 11.25
CA ILE A 76 3.78 3.85 10.33
C ILE A 76 3.41 2.48 9.77
N ARG A 77 3.53 2.33 8.44
CA ARG A 77 3.40 1.03 7.79
C ARG A 77 4.55 0.14 8.24
N THR A 78 4.21 -0.93 8.95
CA THR A 78 5.17 -1.95 9.37
C THR A 78 5.00 -3.16 8.48
N VAL A 79 6.09 -3.59 7.83
CA VAL A 79 6.12 -4.81 7.03
C VAL A 79 6.79 -5.91 7.84
N SER A 80 6.06 -7.00 8.09
CA SER A 80 6.64 -8.21 8.70
C SER A 80 6.73 -9.31 7.66
N ARG A 81 7.90 -9.93 7.59
CA ARG A 81 8.15 -11.10 6.74
C ARG A 81 7.85 -12.35 7.55
N ALA A 82 7.00 -13.21 7.00
CA ALA A 82 6.72 -14.53 7.52
C ALA A 82 6.95 -15.56 6.42
N TYR A 83 7.48 -16.72 6.77
CA TYR A 83 7.50 -17.86 5.87
C TYR A 83 6.22 -18.66 6.07
N ASP A 84 5.59 -19.09 4.98
CA ASP A 84 4.50 -20.06 5.07
C ASP A 84 5.03 -21.48 5.31
N ASP A 85 4.12 -22.42 5.62
CA ASP A 85 4.47 -23.83 5.85
C ASP A 85 5.10 -24.51 4.62
N LYS A 86 5.09 -23.85 3.45
CA LYS A 86 5.68 -24.30 2.19
C LYS A 86 7.02 -23.61 1.89
N GLY A 87 7.50 -22.74 2.78
CA GLY A 87 8.76 -22.00 2.64
C GLY A 87 8.69 -20.77 1.74
N ASN A 88 7.50 -20.31 1.33
CA ASN A 88 7.36 -19.07 0.57
C ASN A 88 7.39 -17.86 1.49
N LEU A 89 8.09 -16.80 1.05
CA LEU A 89 8.10 -15.52 1.74
C LEU A 89 6.74 -14.84 1.57
N GLN A 90 6.11 -14.48 2.68
CA GLN A 90 4.89 -13.69 2.74
C GLN A 90 5.13 -12.42 3.54
N SER A 91 4.72 -11.30 2.97
CA SER A 91 4.86 -9.99 3.60
C SER A 91 3.50 -9.54 4.10
N ARG A 92 3.39 -9.34 5.41
CA ARG A 92 2.19 -8.82 6.08
C ARG A 92 2.39 -7.35 6.39
N TYR A 93 1.32 -6.56 6.34
CA TYR A 93 1.34 -5.17 6.78
C TYR A 93 0.36 -4.93 7.91
N ALA A 94 0.78 -4.08 8.83
CA ALA A 94 -0.07 -3.44 9.81
C ALA A 94 0.27 -1.95 9.83
N ILE A 95 -0.74 -1.14 10.09
CA ILE A 95 -0.54 0.26 10.49
C ILE A 95 -0.62 0.26 12.02
N MET A 96 0.44 0.73 12.69
CA MET A 96 0.54 0.75 14.16
C MET A 96 0.17 2.09 14.75
#